data_AF-A0AAV9BY19-F1
#
_entry.id   AF-A0AAV9BY19-F1
#
_cell.length_a   1.000
_cell.length_b   1.000
_cell.length_c   1.000
_cell.angle_alpha   90.00
_cell.angle_beta   90.00
_cell.angle_gamma   90.00
#
_symmetry.space_group_name_H-M   'P 1'
#
loop_
_entity.id
_entity.type
_entity.pdbx_description
1 polymer ?
#
loop_
_entity_poly.entity_id
_entity_poly.type
_entity_poly.pdbx_seq_one_letter_code
_entity_poly.pdbx_strand_id
1 'polypeptide(L)'
;MFQMNLKRAVWCCMARLLFYPLFGASLHGPKVFRTEIPVIVLTCSLGVTNGYLTSVLMILAPKSVPPREAETAGMIMALSLAIGLVGGSVLGWFWII
;
A
#
# COMPACT_ATOMS: atom_id res chain seq x y z
N MET A 1 11.32 19.82 6.76
CA MET A 1 11.70 18.92 5.65
C MET A 1 10.99 17.56 5.71
N PHE A 2 10.87 16.94 6.90
CA PHE A 2 10.27 15.60 7.08
C PHE A 2 8.79 15.47 6.67
N GLN A 3 7.96 16.46 6.99
CA GLN A 3 6.51 16.48 6.64
C GLN A 3 6.23 16.46 5.13
N MET A 4 7.14 16.98 4.31
CA MET A 4 6.99 17.02 2.84
C MET A 4 7.17 15.64 2.20
N ASN A 5 7.99 14.78 2.80
CA ASN A 5 8.17 13.39 2.37
C ASN A 5 7.00 12.49 2.80
N LEU A 6 6.40 12.75 3.97
CA LEU A 6 5.23 12.02 4.44
C LEU A 6 4.01 12.25 3.53
N LYS A 7 3.77 13.51 3.12
CA LYS A 7 2.72 13.81 2.13
C LYS A 7 2.93 13.10 0.80
N ARG A 8 4.18 13.03 0.32
CA ARG A 8 4.53 12.28 -0.89
C ARG A 8 4.30 10.78 -0.73
N ALA A 9 4.66 10.20 0.43
CA ALA A 9 4.41 8.80 0.74
C ALA A 9 2.90 8.48 0.79
N VAL A 10 2.08 9.35 1.38
CA VAL A 10 0.62 9.23 1.39
C VAL A 10 0.06 9.33 -0.03
N TRP A 11 0.56 10.25 -0.86
CA TRP A 11 0.18 10.36 -2.27
C TRP A 11 0.57 9.10 -3.07
N CYS A 12 1.74 8.51 -2.81
CA CYS A 12 2.13 7.22 -3.39
C CYS A 12 1.21 6.08 -2.94
N CYS A 13 0.80 6.05 -1.66
CA CYS A 13 -0.18 5.07 -1.17
C CYS A 13 -1.57 5.26 -1.81
N MET A 14 -2.01 6.48 -2.06
CA MET A 14 -3.26 6.75 -2.80
C MET A 14 -3.15 6.36 -4.27
N ALA A 15 -2.01 6.64 -4.92
CA ALA A 15 -1.74 6.19 -6.28
C ALA A 15 -1.73 4.66 -6.40
N ARG A 16 -1.46 3.95 -5.30
CA ARG A 16 -1.54 2.50 -5.20
C ARG A 16 -2.96 1.96 -5.48
N LEU A 17 -3.99 2.74 -5.14
CA LEU A 17 -5.39 2.41 -5.43
C LEU A 17 -5.69 2.44 -6.93
N LEU A 18 -4.91 3.20 -7.72
CA LEU A 18 -5.05 3.31 -9.17
C LEU A 18 -4.65 2.01 -9.90
N PHE A 19 -3.88 1.14 -9.26
CA PHE A 19 -3.53 -0.17 -9.80
C PHE A 19 -4.72 -1.15 -9.83
N TYR A 20 -5.71 -0.99 -8.95
CA TYR A 20 -6.93 -1.83 -8.94
C TYR A 20 -7.78 -1.70 -10.21
N PRO A 21 -8.18 -0.49 -10.67
CA PRO A 21 -8.91 -0.34 -11.93
C PRO A 21 -8.05 -0.69 -13.16
N LEU A 22 -6.72 -0.51 -13.07
CA LEU A 22 -5.79 -0.90 -14.13
C LEU A 22 -5.67 -2.43 -14.29
N PHE A 23 -5.74 -3.16 -13.17
CA PHE A 23 -5.87 -4.62 -13.15
C PHE A 23 -7.21 -5.07 -13.73
N GLY A 24 -8.32 -4.45 -13.29
CA GLY A 24 -9.65 -4.77 -13.82
C GLY A 24 -9.80 -4.51 -15.33
N ALA A 25 -9.23 -3.41 -15.82
CA ALA A 25 -9.18 -3.10 -17.24
C ALA A 25 -8.27 -4.06 -18.04
N SER A 26 -7.19 -4.56 -17.45
CA SER A 26 -6.33 -5.58 -18.09
C SER A 26 -6.99 -6.96 -18.16
N LEU A 27 -7.91 -7.27 -17.24
CA LEU A 27 -8.71 -8.52 -17.26
C LEU A 27 -9.90 -8.46 -18.22
N HIS A 28 -10.57 -7.30 -18.38
CA HIS A 28 -11.73 -7.13 -19.27
C HIS A 28 -11.39 -6.54 -20.66
N GLY A 29 -10.14 -6.16 -20.90
CA GLY A 29 -9.67 -5.55 -22.16
C GLY A 29 -9.36 -6.55 -23.28
N PRO A 30 -9.21 -6.07 -24.53
CA PRO A 30 -8.94 -6.90 -25.71
C PRO A 30 -7.63 -7.70 -25.58
N LYS A 31 -7.60 -8.89 -26.20
CA LYS A 31 -6.58 -9.98 -26.10
C LYS A 31 -5.08 -9.60 -26.12
N VAL A 32 -4.72 -8.36 -26.45
CA VAL A 32 -3.35 -7.84 -26.51
C VAL A 32 -2.75 -7.51 -25.12
N PHE A 33 -3.58 -7.22 -24.11
CA PHE A 33 -3.14 -6.98 -22.72
C PHE A 33 -3.21 -8.22 -21.82
N ARG A 34 -3.64 -9.36 -22.37
CA ARG A 34 -3.79 -10.64 -21.67
C ARG A 34 -2.44 -11.38 -21.56
N THR A 35 -1.41 -10.68 -21.11
CA THR A 35 -0.09 -11.26 -20.85
C THR A 35 0.19 -11.16 -19.37
N GLU A 36 0.82 -12.19 -18.82
CA GLU A 36 1.08 -12.36 -17.38
C GLU A 36 2.14 -11.35 -16.89
N ILE A 37 2.98 -10.88 -17.82
CA ILE A 37 4.09 -9.95 -17.62
C ILE A 37 3.65 -8.62 -16.95
N PRO A 38 2.68 -7.83 -17.49
CA PRO A 38 2.24 -6.61 -16.83
C PRO A 38 1.71 -6.87 -15.41
N VAL A 39 0.91 -7.92 -15.22
CA VAL A 39 0.38 -8.32 -13.90
C VAL A 39 1.51 -8.62 -12.91
N ILE A 40 2.54 -9.36 -13.33
CA ILE A 40 3.71 -9.69 -12.51
C ILE A 40 4.53 -8.45 -12.19
N VAL A 41 4.82 -7.59 -13.17
CA VAL A 41 5.60 -6.36 -12.98
C VAL A 41 4.88 -5.39 -12.05
N LEU A 42 3.56 -5.23 -12.21
CA LEU A 42 2.73 -4.42 -11.33
C LEU A 42 2.72 -4.98 -9.91
N THR A 43 2.57 -6.30 -9.76
CA THR A 43 2.59 -6.98 -8.45
C THR A 43 3.95 -6.86 -7.75
N CYS A 44 5.05 -7.05 -8.47
CA CYS A 44 6.40 -6.85 -7.92
C CYS A 44 6.63 -5.39 -7.52
N SER A 45 6.27 -4.43 -8.38
CA SER A 45 6.42 -3.00 -8.09
C SER A 45 5.58 -2.57 -6.89
N LEU A 46 4.36 -3.12 -6.78
CA LEU A 46 3.49 -2.97 -5.61
C LEU A 46 4.12 -3.59 -4.37
N GLY A 47 4.67 -4.80 -4.44
CA GLY A 47 5.35 -5.47 -3.33
C GLY A 47 6.53 -4.67 -2.79
N VAL A 48 7.42 -4.23 -3.69
CA VAL A 48 8.61 -3.44 -3.36
C VAL A 48 8.22 -2.10 -2.73
N THR A 49 7.27 -1.39 -3.32
CA THR A 49 6.81 -0.11 -2.76
C THR A 49 6.08 -0.29 -1.43
N ASN A 50 5.33 -1.38 -1.21
CA ASN A 50 4.70 -1.61 0.09
C ASN A 50 5.73 -1.93 1.14
N GLY A 51 6.63 -2.89 0.87
CA GLY A 51 7.65 -3.31 1.83
C GLY A 51 8.54 -2.14 2.24
N TYR A 52 9.10 -1.42 1.27
CA TYR A 52 10.02 -0.33 1.55
C TYR A 52 9.34 0.86 2.24
N LEU A 53 8.20 1.33 1.69
CA LEU A 53 7.52 2.52 2.22
C LEU A 53 6.90 2.25 3.60
N THR A 54 6.36 1.04 3.81
CA THR A 54 5.77 0.64 5.11
C THR A 54 6.84 0.53 6.18
N SER A 55 7.99 -0.12 5.90
CA SER A 55 9.08 -0.22 6.87
C SER A 55 9.65 1.14 7.24
N VAL A 56 9.85 2.02 6.24
CA VAL A 56 10.33 3.39 6.47
C VAL A 56 9.34 4.20 7.33
N LEU A 57 8.03 4.10 7.05
CA LEU A 57 6.99 4.75 7.85
C LEU A 57 6.93 4.21 9.28
N MET A 58 6.98 2.89 9.47
CA MET A 58 6.95 2.27 10.80
C MET A 58 8.16 2.65 11.66
N ILE A 59 9.32 2.90 11.06
CA ILE A 59 10.52 3.34 11.78
C ILE A 59 10.46 4.82 12.13
N LEU A 60 9.96 5.67 11.22
CA LEU A 60 10.06 7.12 11.35
C LEU A 60 8.87 7.81 12.03
N ALA A 61 7.66 7.25 11.92
CA ALA A 61 6.49 7.87 12.52
C ALA A 61 6.45 7.80 14.07
N PRO A 62 6.88 6.73 14.78
CA PRO A 62 6.96 6.77 16.24
C PRO A 62 8.12 7.65 16.72
N LYS A 63 9.14 7.87 15.88
CA LYS A 63 10.22 8.84 16.14
C LYS A 63 9.78 10.30 15.99
N SER A 64 8.62 10.55 15.37
CA SER A 64 8.10 11.90 15.11
C SER A 64 7.20 12.44 16.23
N VAL A 65 6.87 11.60 17.21
CA VAL A 65 6.08 11.96 18.40
C VAL A 65 6.98 12.01 19.64
N PRO A 66 6.56 12.70 20.73
CA PRO A 66 7.30 12.72 21.98
C PRO A 66 7.60 11.29 22.47
N PRO A 67 8.78 11.02 23.05
CA PRO A 67 9.21 9.68 23.44
C PRO A 67 8.24 8.99 24.43
N ARG A 68 7.46 9.76 25.18
CA ARG A 68 6.45 9.27 26.10
C ARG A 68 5.21 8.66 25.42
N GLU A 69 4.92 9.07 24.18
CA GLU A 69 3.77 8.60 23.39
C GLU A 69 4.21 7.75 22.18
N ALA A 70 5.52 7.58 21.98
CA ALA A 70 6.10 6.88 20.83
C ALA A 70 5.70 5.39 20.79
N GLU A 71 5.57 4.75 21.96
CA GLU A 71 5.13 3.36 22.07
C GLU A 71 3.68 3.20 21.61
N THR A 72 2.77 4.04 22.12
CA THR A 72 1.35 4.07 21.73
C THR A 72 1.19 4.38 20.25
N ALA A 73 1.94 5.34 19.71
CA ALA A 73 1.91 5.68 18.29
C ALA A 73 2.38 4.51 17.40
N GLY A 74 3.42 3.78 17.82
CA GLY A 74 3.89 2.57 17.13
C GLY A 74 2.82 1.48 17.10
N MET A 75 2.15 1.24 18.23
CA MET A 75 1.02 0.30 18.33
C MET A 75 -0.14 0.67 17.41
N ILE A 76 -0.59 1.92 17.42
CA ILE A 76 -1.70 2.39 16.57
C ILE A 76 -1.36 2.21 15.08
N MET A 77 -0.13 2.49 14.67
CA MET A 77 0.28 2.27 13.28
C MET A 77 0.31 0.80 12.88
N ALA A 78 0.82 -0.09 13.75
CA ALA A 78 0.80 -1.52 13.50
C ALA A 78 -0.63 -2.07 13.37
N LEU A 79 -1.53 -1.62 14.25
CA LEU A 79 -2.96 -1.96 14.20
C LEU A 79 -3.61 -1.47 12.91
N SER A 80 -3.34 -0.23 12.49
CA SER A 80 -3.87 0.31 11.24
C SER A 80 -3.41 -0.49 10.02
N LEU A 81 -2.14 -0.91 9.98
CA LEU A 81 -1.61 -1.79 8.94
C LEU A 81 -2.27 -3.16 8.93
N ALA A 82 -2.45 -3.77 10.10
CA ALA A 82 -3.13 -5.06 10.22
C ALA A 82 -4.59 -4.99 9.73
N ILE A 83 -5.32 -3.93 10.11
CA ILE A 83 -6.69 -3.68 9.64
C ILE A 83 -6.70 -3.52 8.11
N GLY A 84 -5.75 -2.78 7.54
CA GLY A 84 -5.60 -2.63 6.10
C GLY A 84 -5.34 -3.94 5.36
N LEU A 85 -4.53 -4.83 5.92
CA LEU A 85 -4.26 -6.17 5.36
C LEU A 85 -5.49 -7.07 5.40
N VAL A 86 -6.23 -7.07 6.52
CA VAL A 86 -7.46 -7.85 6.67
C VAL A 86 -8.53 -7.32 5.72
N GLY A 87 -8.78 -6.01 5.72
CA GLY A 87 -9.73 -5.36 4.81
C GLY A 87 -9.38 -5.58 3.34
N GLY A 88 -8.10 -5.49 2.98
CA GLY A 88 -7.62 -5.78 1.62
C GLY A 88 -7.90 -7.22 1.19
N SER A 89 -7.76 -8.18 2.10
CA SER A 89 -8.10 -9.59 1.84
C SER A 89 -9.61 -9.79 1.59
N VAL A 90 -10.46 -9.11 2.37
CA VAL A 90 -11.93 -9.17 2.20
C VAL A 90 -12.37 -8.53 0.89
N LEU A 91 -11.82 -7.37 0.53
CA LEU A 91 -12.09 -6.71 -0.75
C LEU A 91 -11.60 -7.54 -1.95
N GLY A 92 -10.45 -8.20 -1.81
CA GLY A 92 -9.94 -9.12 -2.83
C GLY A 92 -10.85 -10.35 -3.03
N TRP A 93 -11.45 -10.86 -1.97
CA TRP A 93 -12.46 -11.92 -2.06
C TRP A 93 -13.73 -11.42 -2.78
N PHE A 94 -14.17 -10.20 -2.48
CA PHE A 94 -15.31 -9.56 -3.15
C PHE A 94 -15.04 -9.27 -4.64
N TRP A 95 -13.78 -9.13 -5.05
CA TRP A 95 -13.39 -8.96 -6.46
C TRP A 95 -13.44 -10.28 -7.26
N ILE A 96 -13.31 -11.42 -6.58
CA ILE A 96 -13.31 -12.76 -7.19
C ILE A 96 -14.73 -13.30 -7.38
N ILE A 97 -15.68 -12.84 -6.57
CA ILE A 97 -17.12 -13.15 -6.66
C ILE A 97 -17.81 -12.22 -7.64
#